data_AF-A0A4Y7PS36-F1
#
_entry.id   AF-A0A4Y7PS36-F1
#
_cell.length_a   1.000
_cell.length_b   1.000
_cell.length_c   1.000
_cell.angle_alpha   90.00
_cell.angle_beta   90.00
_cell.angle_gamma   90.00
#
_symmetry.space_group_name_H-M   'P 1'
#
loop_
_entity.id
_entity.type
_entity.pdbx_description
1 polymer ?
#
loop_
_entity_poly.entity_id
_entity_poly.type
_entity_poly.pdbx_seq_one_letter_code
_entity_poly.pdbx_strand_id
1 'polypeptide(L)'
;MIVGVLQHSRLSLRNNLLSWIPRTNSAYSKFPTVEAEIAYWEQAAGMQRVLSFSDARGGSVQKTSGATKSAKDMGAPVLYYEPRLLPDYRDRQTGRDPNSTEYRIPTKAFVHWHHLVFPERIHPTLAEASEIMKRLSNRDLRQMYKMSRRALKTENLAGCVEVGFNDQSHGRQSPCLDNKHRRKWEKWLLSKGPDVAIIFEGEEEELDDLPV
;
A
#
# COMPACT_ATOMS: atom_id res chain seq x y z
N MET A 1 5.10 -46.52 -22.37
CA MET A 1 5.93 -46.87 -21.20
C MET A 1 7.38 -46.56 -21.53
N ILE A 2 7.93 -45.46 -21.02
CA ILE A 2 9.37 -45.29 -20.82
C ILE A 2 9.52 -44.63 -19.45
N VAL A 3 10.20 -45.36 -18.57
CA VAL A 3 10.52 -45.03 -17.19
C VAL A 3 11.79 -44.17 -17.22
N GLY A 4 11.77 -43.02 -16.55
CA GLY A 4 12.87 -42.04 -16.55
C GLY A 4 13.05 -41.40 -15.18
N VAL A 5 13.56 -42.23 -14.27
CA VAL A 5 14.18 -42.02 -12.95
C VAL A 5 14.67 -40.61 -12.58
N LEU A 6 14.28 -40.22 -11.35
CA LEU A 6 14.85 -39.24 -10.41
C LEU A 6 16.35 -38.99 -10.56
N GLN A 7 16.82 -37.74 -10.45
CA GLN A 7 17.99 -37.41 -9.61
C GLN A 7 17.97 -35.97 -9.03
N HIS A 8 17.97 -35.94 -7.70
CA HIS A 8 18.70 -35.07 -6.76
C HIS A 8 18.60 -33.54 -6.84
N SER A 9 17.75 -33.01 -5.94
CA SER A 9 18.14 -32.15 -4.82
C SER A 9 19.50 -31.45 -4.91
N ARG A 10 19.49 -30.15 -5.23
CA ARG A 10 20.50 -29.21 -4.74
C ARG A 10 19.82 -28.16 -3.87
N LEU A 11 19.79 -28.46 -2.58
CA LEU A 11 19.56 -27.50 -1.50
C LEU A 11 20.60 -26.39 -1.64
N SER A 12 20.18 -25.25 -2.18
CA SER A 12 21.00 -24.04 -2.17
C SER A 12 20.86 -23.42 -0.78
N LEU A 13 21.75 -23.83 0.11
CA LEU A 13 22.10 -23.11 1.34
C LEU A 13 22.72 -21.77 0.93
N ARG A 14 21.89 -20.78 0.61
CA ARG A 14 22.32 -19.38 0.50
C ARG A 14 22.12 -18.71 1.85
N ASN A 15 23.13 -18.96 2.69
CA ASN A 15 23.81 -18.00 3.53
C ASN A 15 22.99 -16.78 3.95
N ASN A 16 22.49 -16.93 5.16
CA ASN A 16 21.94 -15.96 6.08
C ASN A 16 23.02 -14.95 6.52
N LEU A 17 23.51 -14.13 5.59
CA LEU A 17 24.59 -13.14 5.82
C LEU A 17 24.08 -11.72 6.17
N LEU A 18 22.80 -11.58 6.50
CA LEU A 18 22.19 -10.29 6.88
C LEU A 18 21.86 -10.15 8.37
N SER A 19 22.25 -11.12 9.21
CA SER A 19 22.04 -11.03 10.67
C SER A 19 23.07 -10.17 11.41
N TRP A 20 24.06 -9.62 10.70
CA TRP A 20 25.19 -8.87 11.28
C TRP A 20 25.14 -7.36 11.03
N ILE A 21 24.05 -6.81 10.49
CA ILE A 21 23.88 -5.36 10.49
C ILE A 21 23.48 -4.97 11.93
N PRO A 22 24.33 -4.26 12.69
CA PRO A 22 23.90 -3.72 13.97
C PRO A 22 22.71 -2.82 13.70
N ARG A 23 21.55 -3.18 14.26
CA ARG A 23 20.36 -2.33 14.27
C ARG A 23 20.83 -0.97 14.77
N THR A 24 20.83 0.02 13.88
CA THR A 24 21.19 1.38 14.22
C THR A 24 20.34 1.78 15.41
N ASN A 25 21.00 2.14 16.51
CA ASN A 25 20.42 2.78 17.69
C ASN A 25 19.59 3.96 17.19
N SER A 26 18.30 3.71 16.96
CA SER A 26 17.32 4.79 16.86
C SER A 26 17.43 5.53 18.18
N ALA A 27 17.67 6.84 18.14
CA ALA A 27 17.67 7.71 19.32
C ALA A 27 16.32 7.68 20.08
N TYR A 28 15.34 6.93 19.59
CA TYR A 28 14.03 6.69 20.17
C TYR A 28 13.83 5.26 20.69
N SER A 29 14.87 4.42 20.73
CA SER A 29 14.80 3.09 21.34
C SER A 29 14.80 3.22 22.86
N LYS A 30 13.64 3.54 23.45
CA LYS A 30 13.45 3.63 24.90
C LYS A 30 13.68 2.28 25.60
N PHE A 31 13.59 1.18 24.85
CA PHE A 31 13.75 -0.18 25.36
C PHE A 31 15.03 -0.82 24.83
N PRO A 32 15.80 -1.54 25.69
CA PRO A 32 17.05 -2.17 25.30
C PRO A 32 16.86 -3.43 24.44
N THR A 33 15.69 -4.07 24.52
CA THR A 33 15.35 -5.28 23.75
C THR A 33 13.88 -5.26 23.31
N VAL A 34 13.55 -6.07 22.29
CA VAL A 34 12.16 -6.20 21.78
C VAL A 34 11.27 -6.86 22.83
N GLU A 35 11.82 -7.82 23.58
CA GLU A 35 11.12 -8.50 24.67
C GLU A 35 10.74 -7.53 25.79
N ALA A 36 11.63 -6.58 26.14
CA ALA A 36 11.35 -5.56 27.13
C ALA A 36 10.24 -4.59 26.68
N GLU A 37 10.19 -4.27 25.39
CA GLU A 37 9.11 -3.46 24.82
C GLU A 37 7.77 -4.21 24.88
N ILE A 38 7.73 -5.49 24.50
CA ILE A 38 6.52 -6.32 24.58
C ILE A 38 6.02 -6.40 26.03
N ALA A 39 6.91 -6.71 26.99
CA ALA A 39 6.55 -6.79 28.40
C ALA A 39 6.00 -5.45 28.94
N TYR A 40 6.58 -4.33 28.53
CA TYR A 40 6.06 -3.00 28.87
C TYR A 40 4.63 -2.80 28.35
N TRP A 41 4.37 -3.15 27.08
CA TRP A 41 3.03 -3.00 26.50
C TRP A 41 1.99 -3.93 27.13
N GLU A 42 2.36 -5.15 27.51
CA GLU A 42 1.49 -6.06 28.25
C GLU A 42 1.14 -5.50 29.64
N GLN A 43 2.14 -4.96 30.35
CA GLN A 43 1.93 -4.33 31.64
C GLN A 43 1.07 -3.06 31.54
N ALA A 44 1.34 -2.21 30.54
CA ALA A 44 0.57 -1.00 30.27
C ALA A 44 -0.89 -1.31 29.90
N ALA A 45 -1.13 -2.35 29.09
CA ALA A 45 -2.48 -2.81 28.76
C ALA A 45 -3.23 -3.34 30.00
N GLY A 46 -2.53 -4.03 30.91
CA GLY A 46 -3.07 -4.44 32.20
C GLY A 46 -3.48 -3.24 33.07
N MET A 47 -2.59 -2.26 33.19
CA MET A 47 -2.88 -1.02 33.93
C MET A 47 -4.02 -0.21 33.31
N GLN A 48 -4.12 -0.17 31.98
CA GLN A 48 -5.21 0.50 31.28
C GLN A 48 -6.56 -0.17 31.61
N ARG A 49 -6.63 -1.50 31.73
CA ARG A 49 -7.85 -2.17 32.20
C ARG A 49 -8.21 -1.77 33.63
N VAL A 50 -7.23 -1.75 34.53
CA VAL A 50 -7.45 -1.32 35.93
C VAL A 50 -7.96 0.12 36.00
N LEU A 51 -7.38 1.02 35.21
CA LEU A 51 -7.82 2.41 35.14
C LEU A 51 -9.15 2.60 34.39
N SER A 52 -9.48 1.71 33.44
CA SER A 52 -10.77 1.77 32.74
C SER A 52 -11.97 1.46 33.62
N PHE A 53 -11.75 0.77 34.75
CA PHE A 53 -12.78 0.59 35.79
C PHE A 53 -12.96 1.82 36.69
N SER A 54 -12.03 2.79 36.66
CA SER A 54 -12.24 4.11 37.25
C SER A 54 -13.03 4.98 36.27
N ASP A 55 -14.26 4.57 35.97
CA ASP A 55 -15.23 5.49 35.39
C ASP A 55 -15.49 6.55 36.47
N ALA A 56 -14.84 7.70 36.35
CA ALA A 56 -15.08 8.87 37.20
C ALA A 56 -16.52 9.39 37.11
N ARG A 57 -17.39 8.74 36.32
CA ARG A 57 -18.85 8.95 36.29
C ARG A 57 -19.62 8.11 37.32
N GLY A 58 -18.97 7.18 38.01
CA GLY A 58 -19.53 6.42 39.13
C GLY A 58 -19.67 7.26 40.39
N GLY A 59 -20.40 8.37 40.33
CA GLY A 59 -20.92 9.05 41.51
C GLY A 59 -21.93 8.16 42.22
N SER A 60 -21.42 7.17 42.97
CA SER A 60 -22.23 6.51 43.98
C SER A 60 -22.54 7.56 45.04
N VAL A 61 -23.82 7.93 45.11
CA VAL A 61 -24.39 8.63 46.24
C VAL A 61 -24.39 7.66 47.43
N GLN A 62 -23.21 7.41 48.01
CA GLN A 62 -23.11 6.92 49.38
C GLN A 62 -22.88 8.12 50.27
N LYS A 63 -23.97 8.56 50.89
CA LYS A 63 -23.97 9.48 52.03
C LYS A 63 -23.19 8.83 53.18
N THR A 64 -21.88 9.03 53.23
CA THR A 64 -21.12 8.92 54.47
C THR A 64 -20.90 10.33 54.98
N SER A 65 -21.63 10.66 56.05
CA SER A 65 -21.51 11.89 56.81
C SER A 65 -20.10 11.97 57.41
N GLY A 66 -19.19 12.71 56.77
CA GLY A 66 -17.84 12.90 57.31
C GLY A 66 -16.98 13.83 56.49
N ALA A 67 -16.80 15.05 57.02
CA ALA A 67 -15.81 16.05 56.63
C ALA A 67 -15.92 16.64 55.22
N THR A 68 -16.53 17.83 55.15
CA THR A 68 -16.47 18.78 54.03
C THR A 68 -15.02 19.22 53.75
N LYS A 69 -14.26 18.41 53.00
CA LYS A 69 -13.08 18.92 52.31
C LYS A 69 -13.55 19.80 51.16
N SER A 70 -13.20 21.07 51.28
CA SER A 70 -13.50 22.18 50.37
C SER A 70 -13.40 21.74 48.90
N ALA A 71 -14.49 21.91 48.16
CA ALA A 71 -14.61 21.63 46.72
C ALA A 71 -13.67 22.47 45.83
N LYS A 72 -12.80 23.28 46.43
CA LYS A 72 -11.84 24.16 45.75
C LYS A 72 -10.61 23.41 45.20
N ASP A 73 -10.40 22.15 45.59
CA ASP A 73 -9.27 21.31 45.15
C ASP A 73 -9.64 20.23 44.11
N MET A 74 -10.92 20.15 43.71
CA MET A 74 -11.32 19.26 42.61
C MET A 74 -11.02 19.97 41.29
N GLY A 75 -9.88 19.61 40.68
CA GLY A 75 -9.47 20.11 39.36
C GLY A 75 -10.59 20.01 38.33
N ALA A 76 -10.61 20.95 37.37
CA ALA A 76 -11.68 21.08 36.39
C ALA A 76 -11.98 19.74 35.68
N PRO A 77 -13.26 19.37 35.52
CA PRO A 77 -13.63 18.14 34.81
C PRO A 77 -13.15 18.25 33.36
N VAL A 78 -12.38 17.26 32.92
CA VAL A 78 -11.96 17.15 31.51
C VAL A 78 -13.20 16.81 30.68
N LEU A 79 -13.79 17.83 30.03
CA LEU A 79 -15.06 17.74 29.33
C LEU A 79 -15.01 16.84 28.09
N TYR A 80 -13.84 16.68 27.49
CA TYR A 80 -13.61 15.81 26.36
C TYR A 80 -12.18 15.26 26.41
N TYR A 81 -12.06 13.94 26.34
CA TYR A 81 -10.79 13.28 26.09
C TYR A 81 -10.71 13.03 24.60
N GLU A 82 -9.83 13.76 23.91
CA GLU A 82 -9.49 13.46 22.53
C GLU A 82 -8.37 12.39 22.56
N PRO A 83 -8.68 11.12 22.26
CA PRO A 83 -7.66 10.09 22.26
C PRO A 83 -6.59 10.48 21.25
N ARG A 84 -5.34 10.63 21.72
CA ARG A 84 -4.20 10.85 20.84
C ARG A 84 -4.23 9.78 19.75
N LEU A 85 -4.34 10.22 18.51
CA LEU A 85 -4.22 9.35 17.33
C LEU A 85 -2.99 8.46 17.52
N LEU A 86 -3.12 7.19 17.15
CA LEU A 86 -2.06 6.21 17.32
C LEU A 86 -0.76 6.74 16.72
N PRO A 87 0.38 6.66 17.43
CA PRO A 87 1.63 7.20 16.92
C PRO A 87 1.99 6.63 15.54
N ASP A 88 2.56 7.47 14.68
CA ASP A 88 2.96 7.15 13.29
C ASP A 88 3.78 5.86 13.11
N TYR A 89 4.44 5.37 14.17
CA TYR A 89 5.20 4.13 14.11
C TYR A 89 4.30 2.89 13.94
N ARG A 90 3.03 2.95 14.37
CA ARG A 90 2.11 1.81 14.30
C ARG A 90 1.52 1.62 12.90
N ASP A 91 1.31 2.72 12.16
CA ASP A 91 0.90 2.69 10.75
C ASP A 91 1.96 2.04 9.83
N ARG A 92 3.23 2.04 10.27
CA ARG A 92 4.30 1.33 9.56
C ARG A 92 4.25 -0.18 9.78
N GLN A 93 3.69 -0.65 10.91
CA GLN A 93 3.61 -2.08 11.24
C GLN A 93 2.39 -2.76 10.64
N THR A 94 1.26 -2.07 10.51
CA THR A 94 0.04 -2.63 9.87
C THR A 94 0.15 -2.75 8.36
N GLY A 95 1.28 -2.34 7.76
CA GLY A 95 1.50 -2.43 6.33
C GLY A 95 0.54 -1.50 5.61
N ARG A 96 0.93 -0.22 5.46
CA ARG A 96 0.18 0.77 4.67
C ARG A 96 -0.33 0.11 3.40
N ASP A 97 -1.65 0.10 3.21
CA ASP A 97 -2.26 -0.50 2.02
C ASP A 97 -1.55 0.10 0.80
N PRO A 98 -0.86 -0.73 -0.01
CA PRO A 98 -0.19 -0.22 -1.19
C PRO A 98 -1.15 0.58 -2.07
N ASN A 99 -2.45 0.30 -2.05
CA ASN A 99 -3.44 1.01 -2.87
C ASN A 99 -3.79 2.41 -2.35
N SER A 100 -3.54 2.71 -1.07
CA SER A 100 -3.88 3.99 -0.43
C SER A 100 -2.99 5.15 -0.88
N THR A 101 -1.74 4.88 -1.31
CA THR A 101 -0.84 5.95 -1.74
C THR A 101 -1.02 6.24 -3.23
N GLU A 102 -1.38 7.49 -3.56
CA GLU A 102 -1.45 7.99 -4.94
C GLU A 102 -0.15 7.67 -5.67
N TYR A 103 -0.25 6.97 -6.80
CA TYR A 103 0.91 6.54 -7.56
C TYR A 103 0.92 7.16 -8.95
N ARG A 104 1.88 8.06 -9.19
CA ARG A 104 2.04 8.73 -10.49
C ARG A 104 3.18 8.09 -11.27
N ILE A 105 2.88 7.68 -12.51
CA ILE A 105 3.88 7.15 -13.45
C ILE A 105 4.21 8.21 -14.51
N PRO A 106 5.44 8.23 -15.04
CA PRO A 106 5.75 9.07 -16.19
C PRO A 106 4.95 8.59 -17.42
N THR A 107 4.34 9.52 -18.15
CA THR A 107 3.54 9.22 -19.35
C THR A 107 4.33 8.45 -20.41
N LYS A 108 5.62 8.76 -20.59
CA LYS A 108 6.52 8.02 -21.50
C LYS A 108 6.64 6.54 -21.12
N ALA A 109 6.67 6.23 -19.83
CA ALA A 109 6.75 4.85 -19.36
C ALA A 109 5.45 4.08 -19.62
N PHE A 110 4.30 4.76 -19.54
CA PHE A 110 3.00 4.19 -19.92
C PHE A 110 2.94 3.90 -21.42
N VAL A 111 3.32 4.87 -22.26
CA VAL A 111 3.35 4.68 -23.72
C VAL A 111 4.28 3.54 -24.09
N HIS A 112 5.50 3.50 -23.54
CA HIS A 112 6.43 2.39 -23.74
C HIS A 112 5.84 1.04 -23.29
N TRP A 113 5.22 0.98 -22.11
CA TRP A 113 4.52 -0.22 -21.67
C TRP A 113 3.41 -0.66 -22.65
N HIS A 114 2.66 0.30 -23.19
CA HIS A 114 1.60 0.01 -24.16
C HIS A 114 2.16 -0.57 -25.46
N HIS A 115 3.33 -0.10 -25.93
CA HIS A 115 4.02 -0.69 -27.09
C HIS A 115 4.41 -2.15 -26.86
N LEU A 116 4.87 -2.46 -25.64
CA LEU A 116 5.28 -3.82 -25.27
C LEU A 116 4.12 -4.80 -25.16
N VAL A 117 2.96 -4.34 -24.69
CA VAL A 117 1.81 -5.22 -24.40
C VAL A 117 0.87 -5.32 -25.60
N PHE A 118 0.75 -4.26 -26.41
CA PHE A 118 -0.19 -4.18 -27.53
C PHE A 118 0.51 -3.77 -28.84
N PRO A 119 1.46 -4.58 -29.35
CA PRO A 119 2.26 -4.21 -30.53
C PRO A 119 1.43 -4.01 -31.81
N GLU A 120 0.25 -4.62 -31.89
CA GLU A 120 -0.65 -4.56 -33.06
C GLU A 120 -1.59 -3.34 -33.05
N ARG A 121 -1.64 -2.58 -31.94
CA ARG A 121 -2.60 -1.47 -31.77
C ARG A 121 -1.93 -0.13 -32.02
N ILE A 122 -2.72 0.83 -32.49
CA ILE A 122 -2.31 2.24 -32.51
C ILE A 122 -2.00 2.66 -31.07
N HIS A 123 -0.79 3.17 -30.87
CA HIS A 123 -0.33 3.55 -29.55
C HIS A 123 -0.84 4.94 -29.16
N PRO A 124 -1.25 5.14 -27.89
CA PRO A 124 -1.76 6.42 -27.45
C PRO A 124 -0.65 7.47 -27.51
N THR A 125 -1.03 8.68 -27.94
CA THR A 125 -0.17 9.86 -27.82
C THR A 125 0.10 10.19 -26.35
N LEU A 126 1.09 11.05 -26.07
CA LEU A 126 1.39 11.45 -24.69
C LEU A 126 0.19 12.14 -24.01
N ALA A 127 -0.58 12.95 -24.74
CA ALA A 127 -1.77 13.59 -24.20
C ALA A 127 -2.86 12.57 -23.85
N GLU A 128 -3.19 11.67 -24.79
CA GLU A 128 -4.18 10.60 -24.57
C GLU A 128 -3.76 9.65 -23.45
N ALA A 129 -2.48 9.29 -23.39
CA ALA A 129 -1.95 8.46 -22.31
C ALA A 129 -2.19 9.08 -20.93
N SER A 130 -2.02 10.40 -20.79
CA SER A 130 -2.28 11.09 -19.53
C SER A 130 -3.77 11.01 -19.12
N GLU A 131 -4.69 11.07 -20.08
CA GLU A 131 -6.13 10.92 -19.83
C GLU A 131 -6.51 9.48 -19.48
N ILE A 132 -5.96 8.50 -20.21
CA ILE A 132 -6.19 7.08 -19.92
C ILE A 132 -5.70 6.73 -18.52
N MET A 133 -4.53 7.24 -18.12
CA MET A 133 -3.94 6.99 -16.81
C MET A 133 -4.82 7.44 -15.65
N LYS A 134 -5.64 8.50 -15.82
CA LYS A 134 -6.57 8.96 -14.77
C LYS A 134 -7.66 7.94 -14.44
N ARG A 135 -7.99 7.05 -15.38
CA ARG A 135 -9.04 6.03 -15.24
C ARG A 135 -8.51 4.70 -14.71
N LEU A 136 -7.19 4.56 -14.57
CA LEU A 136 -6.55 3.33 -14.15
C LEU A 136 -6.34 3.32 -12.64
N SER A 137 -6.45 2.14 -12.03
CA SER A 137 -6.18 1.97 -10.61
C SER A 137 -4.68 2.21 -10.30
N ASN A 138 -4.37 2.72 -9.12
CA ASN A 138 -2.98 2.87 -8.65
C ASN A 138 -2.20 1.55 -8.70
N ARG A 139 -2.89 0.42 -8.45
CA ARG A 139 -2.31 -0.93 -8.51
C ARG A 139 -1.85 -1.29 -9.92
N ASP A 140 -2.64 -0.90 -10.92
CA ASP A 140 -2.39 -1.15 -12.33
C ASP A 140 -1.21 -0.29 -12.80
N LEU A 141 -1.24 1.01 -12.50
CA LEU A 141 -0.17 1.94 -12.85
C LEU A 141 1.18 1.47 -12.29
N ARG A 142 1.24 0.98 -11.05
CA ARG A 142 2.45 0.38 -10.46
C ARG A 142 2.94 -0.81 -11.24
N GLN A 143 2.04 -1.71 -11.62
CA GLN A 143 2.43 -2.90 -12.35
C GLN A 143 2.90 -2.57 -13.77
N MET A 144 2.19 -1.68 -14.47
CA MET A 144 2.57 -1.17 -15.79
C MET A 144 3.98 -0.56 -15.74
N TYR A 145 4.24 0.32 -14.76
CA TYR A 145 5.56 0.92 -14.57
C TYR A 145 6.63 -0.12 -14.26
N LYS A 146 6.36 -1.08 -13.37
CA LYS A 146 7.27 -2.18 -13.06
C LYS A 146 7.62 -3.02 -14.28
N MET A 147 6.64 -3.27 -15.16
CA MET A 147 6.86 -3.99 -16.41
C MET A 147 7.69 -3.17 -17.41
N SER A 148 7.37 -1.88 -17.58
CA SER A 148 8.14 -0.96 -18.44
C SER A 148 9.62 -0.93 -18.03
N ARG A 149 9.91 -0.76 -16.73
CA ARG A 149 11.27 -0.69 -16.19
C ARG A 149 12.04 -1.99 -16.34
N ARG A 150 11.35 -3.14 -16.26
CA ARG A 150 11.98 -4.46 -16.48
C ARG A 150 12.31 -4.68 -17.95
N ALA A 151 11.46 -4.22 -18.86
CA ALA A 151 11.67 -4.32 -20.30
C ALA A 151 12.89 -3.49 -20.74
N LEU A 152 12.98 -2.23 -20.32
CA LEU A 152 14.14 -1.38 -20.60
C LEU A 152 15.46 -2.02 -20.15
N LYS A 153 15.47 -2.69 -18.99
CA LYS A 153 16.67 -3.41 -18.53
C LYS A 153 17.02 -4.58 -19.45
N THR A 154 16.04 -5.33 -19.94
CA THR A 154 16.29 -6.47 -20.83
C THR A 154 16.68 -6.03 -22.25
N GLU A 155 16.09 -4.94 -22.74
CA GLU A 155 16.38 -4.38 -24.08
C GLU A 155 17.78 -3.76 -24.14
N ASN A 156 18.18 -3.03 -23.10
CA ASN A 156 19.54 -2.48 -22.99
C ASN A 156 20.62 -3.57 -22.98
N LEU A 157 20.28 -4.77 -22.48
CA LEU A 157 21.15 -5.94 -22.52
C LEU A 157 21.20 -6.61 -23.90
N ALA A 158 20.15 -6.45 -24.70
CA ALA A 158 20.02 -7.06 -26.03
C ALA A 158 20.56 -6.18 -27.17
N GLY A 159 20.99 -4.95 -26.88
CA GLY A 159 21.53 -4.03 -27.90
C GLY A 159 20.48 -3.52 -28.90
N CYS A 160 19.18 -3.71 -28.60
CA CYS A 160 18.09 -3.08 -29.34
C CYS A 160 18.02 -1.61 -28.94
N VAL A 161 18.94 -0.82 -29.48
CA VAL A 161 19.02 0.63 -29.28
C VAL A 161 17.74 1.27 -29.76
N GLU A 162 17.23 2.21 -28.95
CA GLU A 162 16.03 3.01 -29.18
C GLU A 162 15.91 3.45 -30.63
N VAL A 163 15.03 2.77 -31.39
CA VAL A 163 14.54 3.32 -32.64
C VAL A 163 13.72 4.53 -32.23
N GLY A 164 14.29 5.71 -32.46
CA GLY A 164 13.69 6.98 -32.07
C GLY A 164 12.22 7.03 -32.47
N PHE A 165 11.37 7.40 -31.51
CA PHE A 165 9.91 7.47 -31.57
C PHE A 165 9.30 8.34 -32.69
N ASN A 166 10.11 8.84 -33.63
CA ASN A 166 9.72 9.86 -34.60
C ASN A 166 9.67 9.39 -36.06
N ASP A 167 10.02 8.15 -36.38
CA ASP A 167 10.03 7.75 -37.78
C ASP A 167 8.71 7.06 -38.17
N GLN A 168 7.83 7.81 -38.82
CA GLN A 168 6.59 7.35 -39.48
C GLN A 168 6.88 6.51 -40.74
N SER A 169 8.07 5.91 -40.85
CA SER A 169 8.44 5.05 -41.96
C SER A 169 7.67 3.74 -41.86
N HIS A 170 6.50 3.75 -42.52
CA HIS A 170 5.63 2.62 -42.76
C HIS A 170 6.42 1.37 -43.18
N GLY A 171 6.29 0.29 -42.40
CA GLY A 171 6.34 -1.06 -42.97
C GLY A 171 7.34 -2.07 -42.42
N ARG A 172 8.22 -1.72 -41.47
CA ARG A 172 8.99 -2.76 -40.76
C ARG A 172 8.39 -2.99 -39.39
N GLN A 173 7.40 -3.89 -39.33
CA GLN A 173 6.99 -4.53 -38.08
C GLN A 173 8.25 -5.03 -37.38
N SER A 174 8.56 -4.45 -36.22
CA SER A 174 9.73 -4.86 -35.44
C SER A 174 9.55 -6.35 -35.11
N PRO A 175 10.35 -7.28 -35.67
CA PRO A 175 9.99 -8.71 -35.77
C PRO A 175 9.97 -9.47 -34.43
N CYS A 176 10.19 -8.79 -33.31
CA CYS A 176 10.54 -9.43 -32.05
C CYS A 176 10.02 -8.66 -30.82
N LEU A 177 8.90 -7.94 -30.94
CA LEU A 177 8.10 -7.60 -29.77
C LEU A 177 7.50 -8.89 -29.20
N ASP A 178 8.34 -9.57 -28.43
CA ASP A 178 8.09 -10.88 -27.84
C ASP A 178 6.79 -10.83 -27.02
N ASN A 179 5.81 -11.65 -27.43
CA ASN A 179 4.50 -11.81 -26.79
C ASN A 179 4.60 -12.15 -25.28
N LYS A 180 5.80 -12.41 -24.78
CA LYS A 180 6.16 -12.51 -23.36
C LYS A 180 5.66 -11.35 -22.50
N HIS A 181 5.72 -10.10 -22.95
CA HIS A 181 5.24 -8.96 -22.15
C HIS A 181 3.71 -8.97 -22.05
N ARG A 182 3.03 -9.19 -23.17
CA ARG A 182 1.58 -9.39 -23.22
C ARG A 182 1.11 -10.52 -22.31
N ARG A 183 1.73 -11.71 -22.40
CA ARG A 183 1.40 -12.86 -21.53
C ARG A 183 1.60 -12.56 -20.04
N LYS A 184 2.64 -11.81 -19.68
CA LYS A 184 2.85 -11.37 -18.28
C LYS A 184 1.76 -10.42 -17.81
N TRP A 185 1.29 -9.54 -18.68
CA TRP A 185 0.19 -8.62 -18.38
C TRP A 185 -1.12 -9.38 -18.22
N GLU A 186 -1.46 -10.28 -19.15
CA GLU A 186 -2.64 -11.14 -19.08
C GLU A 186 -2.64 -12.00 -17.81
N LYS A 187 -1.50 -12.62 -17.49
CA LYS A 187 -1.35 -13.38 -16.23
C LYS A 187 -1.56 -12.50 -15.00
N TRP A 188 -1.09 -11.26 -15.05
CA TRP A 188 -1.30 -10.32 -13.94
C TRP A 188 -2.77 -9.94 -13.80
N LEU A 189 -3.47 -9.65 -14.90
CA LEU A 189 -4.91 -9.36 -14.91
C LEU A 189 -5.71 -10.53 -14.31
N LEU A 190 -5.38 -11.75 -14.70
CA LEU A 190 -6.01 -12.96 -14.13
C LEU A 190 -5.73 -13.10 -12.63
N SER A 191 -4.52 -12.77 -12.17
CA SER A 191 -4.15 -12.89 -10.74
C SER A 191 -4.66 -11.75 -9.85
N LYS A 192 -5.02 -10.60 -10.45
CA LYS A 192 -5.41 -9.39 -9.72
C LYS A 192 -6.75 -9.58 -9.01
N GLY A 193 -7.64 -10.37 -9.62
CA GLY A 193 -9.05 -10.43 -9.26
C GLY A 193 -9.85 -9.28 -9.90
N PRO A 194 -11.20 -9.33 -9.85
CA PRO A 194 -12.04 -8.23 -10.28
C PRO A 194 -11.76 -6.98 -9.44
N ASP A 195 -11.84 -5.80 -10.07
CA ASP A 195 -11.81 -4.54 -9.34
C ASP A 195 -13.14 -4.39 -8.60
N VAL A 196 -13.10 -4.44 -7.26
CA VAL A 196 -14.27 -4.22 -6.42
C VAL A 196 -14.59 -2.74 -6.46
N ALA A 197 -15.57 -2.36 -7.27
CA ALA A 197 -16.18 -1.04 -7.22
C ALA A 197 -17.29 -1.05 -6.18
N ILE A 198 -17.18 -0.21 -5.15
CA ILE A 198 -18.29 0.06 -4.23
C ILE A 198 -19.10 1.18 -4.87
N ILE A 199 -20.25 0.83 -5.43
CA ILE A 199 -21.21 1.79 -5.98
C ILE A 199 -22.18 2.13 -4.85
N PHE A 200 -22.18 3.39 -4.43
CA PHE A 200 -23.22 3.89 -3.52
C PHE A 200 -24.40 4.33 -4.38
N GLU A 201 -25.46 3.54 -4.36
CA GLU A 201 -26.76 3.96 -4.87
C GLU A 201 -27.34 4.92 -3.82
N GLY A 202 -27.19 6.22 -4.07
CA GLY A 202 -27.94 7.22 -3.32
C GLY A 202 -29.32 7.35 -3.95
N GLU A 203 -30.37 7.26 -3.14
CA GLU A 203 -31.68 7.79 -3.54
C GLU A 203 -31.46 9.30 -3.76
N GLU A 204 -31.52 9.74 -5.02
CA GLU A 204 -31.69 11.16 -5.32
C GLU A 204 -33.04 11.55 -4.70
N GLU A 205 -33.02 12.08 -3.48
CA GLU A 205 -34.16 12.84 -2.97
C GLU A 205 -34.36 14.00 -3.94
N GLU A 206 -35.33 13.81 -4.83
CA GLU A 206 -35.87 14.75 -5.79
C GLU A 206 -36.32 16.00 -5.00
N LEU A 207 -35.42 16.97 -4.91
CA LEU A 207 -35.60 18.23 -4.19
C LEU A 207 -36.37 19.22 -5.08
N ASP A 208 -37.46 18.73 -5.65
CA ASP A 208 -38.48 19.54 -6.29
C ASP A 208 -39.48 19.98 -5.21
N ASP A 209 -39.91 21.25 -5.27
CA ASP A 209 -40.96 21.85 -4.43
C ASP A 209 -40.56 22.58 -3.14
N LEU A 210 -39.57 23.49 -3.19
CA LEU A 210 -39.59 24.66 -2.30
C LEU A 210 -40.06 25.92 -3.04
N PRO A 211 -41.21 26.52 -2.65
CA PRO A 211 -41.68 27.77 -3.23
C PRO A 211 -40.76 28.94 -2.80
N VAL A 212 -40.42 29.78 -3.78
CA VAL A 212 -39.67 31.05 -3.63
C VAL A 212 -40.50 32.12 -2.94
#